data_AF-A0A0B8TAG7-F1
#
_entry.id   AF-A0A0B8TAG7-F1
#
_cell.length_a   1.000
_cell.length_b   1.000
_cell.length_c   1.000
_cell.angle_alpha   90.00
_cell.angle_beta   90.00
_cell.angle_gamma   90.00
#
_symmetry.space_group_name_H-M   'P 1'
#
loop_
_entity.id
_entity.type
_entity.pdbx_description
1 polymer ?
#
loop_
_entity_poly.entity_id
_entity_poly.type
_entity_poly.pdbx_seq_one_letter_code
_entity_poly.pdbx_strand_id
1 'polypeptide(L)'
;MDFSSSFPVRLYDFKSFLKSNVSTQKQDVINQILDQAVIYKVNTPTFLGNEINEFCGVTVSYLKKDDPYFDYYRTLNWWIDGH
;
A
#
# COMPACT_ATOMS: atom_id res chain seq x y z
N MET A 1 5.67 -7.68 3.84
CA MET A 1 5.97 -6.23 3.84
C MET A 1 7.16 -6.01 4.73
N ASP A 2 8.20 -5.36 4.22
CA ASP A 2 9.40 -5.03 5.00
C ASP A 2 9.12 -3.76 5.82
N PHE A 3 9.18 -3.89 7.14
CA PHE A 3 8.96 -2.81 8.10
C PHE A 3 10.25 -2.46 8.87
N SER A 4 11.41 -2.89 8.37
CA SER A 4 12.68 -2.53 8.99
C SER A 4 12.90 -1.02 8.98
N SER A 5 13.47 -0.47 10.07
CA SER A 5 13.81 0.95 10.18
C SER A 5 14.86 1.41 9.17
N SER A 6 15.54 0.45 8.53
CA SER A 6 16.49 0.65 7.44
C SER A 6 15.83 0.76 6.06
N PHE A 7 14.54 0.44 5.92
CA PHE A 7 13.88 0.53 4.63
C PHE A 7 13.56 1.99 4.30
N PRO A 8 14.03 2.52 3.16
CA PRO A 8 14.04 3.97 2.91
C PRO A 8 12.64 4.58 2.79
N VAL A 9 11.62 3.77 2.43
CA VAL A 9 10.25 4.24 2.23
C VAL A 9 9.27 3.26 2.85
N ARG A 10 8.38 3.74 3.71
CA ARG A 10 7.35 2.91 4.33
C ARG A 10 6.34 2.40 3.30
N LEU A 11 6.13 1.09 3.32
CA LEU A 11 5.15 0.40 2.50
C LEU A 11 4.01 -0.12 3.40
N TYR A 12 2.79 0.09 2.94
CA TYR A 12 1.57 -0.34 3.64
C TYR A 12 0.79 -1.31 2.76
N ASP A 13 0.03 -2.22 3.37
CA ASP A 13 -1.01 -2.95 2.63
C ASP A 13 -2.00 -1.95 2.04
N PHE A 14 -2.27 -2.05 0.73
CA PHE A 14 -3.08 -1.03 0.07
C PHE A 14 -4.52 -1.03 0.58
N LYS A 15 -5.11 -2.20 0.83
CA LYS A 15 -6.48 -2.28 1.36
C LYS A 15 -6.55 -1.78 2.79
N SER A 16 -5.61 -2.16 3.65
CA SER A 16 -5.54 -1.63 5.02
C SER A 16 -5.34 -0.12 5.04
N PHE A 17 -4.52 0.42 4.13
CA PHE A 17 -4.30 1.87 4.00
C PHE A 17 -5.59 2.61 3.63
N LEU A 18 -6.40 2.09 2.71
CA LEU A 18 -7.66 2.71 2.31
C LEU A 18 -8.69 2.76 3.45
N LYS A 19 -8.75 1.73 4.30
CA LYS A 19 -9.66 1.67 5.46
C LYS A 19 -9.49 2.88 6.38
N SER A 20 -8.25 3.34 6.55
CA SER A 20 -7.92 4.45 7.46
C SER A 20 -8.03 5.84 6.82
N ASN A 21 -8.10 5.95 5.50
CA ASN A 21 -7.93 7.22 4.78
C ASN A 21 -9.06 7.59 3.82
N VAL A 22 -10.02 6.69 3.58
CA VAL A 22 -11.07 6.86 2.56
C VAL A 22 -12.44 6.47 3.14
N SER A 23 -13.55 7.05 2.63
CA SER A 23 -14.90 6.69 3.06
C SER A 23 -15.31 5.27 2.62
N THR A 24 -16.16 4.61 3.42
CA THR A 24 -16.59 3.22 3.19
C THR A 24 -17.13 2.97 1.77
N GLN A 25 -17.97 3.87 1.24
CA GLN A 25 -18.54 3.73 -0.11
C GLN A 25 -17.46 3.67 -1.20
N LYS A 26 -16.39 4.46 -1.07
CA LYS A 26 -15.26 4.44 -2.02
C LYS A 26 -14.39 3.20 -1.81
N GLN A 27 -14.26 2.73 -0.56
CA GLN A 27 -13.54 1.49 -0.26
C GLN A 27 -14.19 0.30 -0.97
N ASP A 28 -15.51 0.19 -0.97
CA ASP A 28 -16.22 -0.93 -1.61
C ASP A 28 -15.94 -1.01 -3.12
N VAL A 29 -16.00 0.13 -3.80
CA VAL A 29 -15.67 0.22 -5.23
C VAL A 29 -14.21 -0.16 -5.48
N ILE A 30 -13.27 0.35 -4.70
CA ILE A 30 -11.84 0.05 -4.88
C ILE A 30 -11.55 -1.43 -4.56
N ASN A 31 -12.21 -2.00 -3.56
CA ASN A 31 -12.08 -3.42 -3.21
C ASN A 31 -12.52 -4.31 -4.37
N GLN A 32 -13.63 -3.98 -5.04
CA GLN A 32 -14.09 -4.72 -6.22
C GLN A 32 -13.07 -4.66 -7.37
N ILE A 33 -12.48 -3.49 -7.61
CA ILE A 33 -11.43 -3.32 -8.63
C ILE A 33 -10.17 -4.12 -8.25
N LEU A 34 -9.78 -4.11 -6.98
CA LEU A 34 -8.62 -4.86 -6.49
C LEU A 34 -8.78 -6.36 -6.63
N ASP A 35 -9.98 -6.90 -6.35
CA ASP A 35 -10.25 -8.33 -6.49
C ASP A 35 -10.23 -8.77 -7.97
N GLN A 36 -10.48 -7.86 -8.91
CA GLN A 36 -10.29 -8.11 -10.36
C GLN A 36 -8.83 -7.98 -10.81
N ALA A 37 -8.08 -7.03 -10.24
CA ALA A 37 -6.69 -6.77 -10.62
C ALA A 37 -5.71 -7.78 -10.02
N VAL A 38 -5.95 -8.23 -8.78
CA VAL A 38 -5.08 -9.16 -8.04
C VAL A 38 -5.74 -10.53 -7.99
N ILE A 39 -5.65 -11.25 -9.11
CA ILE A 39 -6.34 -12.55 -9.31
C ILE A 39 -5.78 -13.70 -8.47
N TYR A 40 -4.57 -13.54 -7.93
CA TYR A 40 -3.93 -14.51 -7.06
C TYR A 40 -3.09 -13.81 -5.99
N LYS A 41 -3.24 -14.23 -4.74
CA LYS A 41 -2.46 -13.73 -3.61
C LYS A 41 -2.36 -14.81 -2.53
N VAL A 42 -1.15 -14.98 -1.99
CA VAL A 42 -0.85 -15.86 -0.84
C VAL A 42 0.25 -15.22 -0.01
N ASN A 43 0.22 -15.44 1.30
CA ASN A 43 1.26 -15.02 2.22
C ASN A 43 1.54 -16.12 3.24
N THR A 44 2.76 -16.11 3.78
CA THR A 44 3.10 -16.83 5.01
C THR A 44 2.50 -16.12 6.23
N PRO A 45 2.37 -16.79 7.39
CA PRO A 45 1.90 -16.14 8.62
C PRO A 45 2.76 -14.93 9.04
N THR A 46 4.06 -14.97 8.72
CA THR A 46 5.00 -13.88 9.01
C THR A 46 5.86 -13.54 7.79
N PHE A 47 6.36 -12.30 7.73
CA PHE A 47 7.35 -11.85 6.77
C PHE A 47 8.47 -11.11 7.49
N LEU A 48 9.71 -11.59 7.32
CA LEU A 48 10.89 -11.09 8.05
C LEU A 48 10.67 -11.01 9.57
N GLY A 49 9.99 -12.01 10.15
CA GLY A 49 9.68 -12.06 11.58
C GLY A 49 8.50 -11.20 12.04
N ASN A 50 7.88 -10.42 11.14
CA ASN A 50 6.68 -9.63 11.45
C ASN A 50 5.42 -10.40 11.08
N GLU A 51 4.43 -10.42 11.95
CA GLU A 51 3.12 -11.04 11.68
C GLU A 51 2.36 -10.30 10.57
N ILE A 52 1.69 -11.07 9.71
CA ILE A 52 0.82 -10.53 8.67
C ILE A 52 -0.64 -10.71 9.11
N ASN A 53 -1.22 -9.63 9.63
CA ASN A 53 -2.62 -9.60 10.07
C ASN A 53 -3.61 -9.30 8.93
N GLU A 54 -3.17 -8.53 7.93
CA GLU A 54 -3.95 -8.20 6.74
C GLU A 54 -3.05 -8.26 5.50
N PHE A 55 -3.59 -8.79 4.39
CA PHE A 55 -2.85 -8.91 3.13
C PHE A 55 -3.78 -8.84 1.92
N CYS A 56 -3.62 -7.81 1.08
CA CYS A 56 -4.37 -7.64 -0.16
C CYS A 56 -3.56 -7.98 -1.42
N GLY A 57 -2.27 -8.34 -1.27
CA GLY A 57 -1.39 -8.72 -2.37
C GLY A 57 -0.60 -7.57 -3.00
N VAL A 58 -0.91 -6.32 -2.66
CA VAL A 58 -0.26 -5.12 -3.22
C VAL A 58 -0.01 -4.10 -2.12
N THR A 59 1.15 -3.45 -2.18
CA THR A 59 1.54 -2.40 -1.23
C THR A 59 1.44 -1.01 -1.85
N VAL A 60 1.19 -0.01 -1.01
CA VAL A 60 1.28 1.41 -1.38
C VAL A 60 2.33 2.11 -0.53
N SER A 61 3.12 2.98 -1.17
CA SER A 61 4.02 3.91 -0.50
C SER A 61 3.27 5.20 -0.15
N TYR A 62 3.40 5.67 1.08
CA TYR A 62 2.90 6.98 1.48
C TYR A 62 4.03 7.79 2.11
N LEU A 63 4.39 8.89 1.46
CA LEU A 63 5.49 9.76 1.86
C LEU A 63 4.93 11.10 2.32
N LYS A 64 5.50 11.63 3.41
CA LYS A 64 5.26 13.01 3.84
C LYS A 64 6.14 13.95 3.02
N LYS A 65 5.79 15.24 2.97
CA LYS A 65 6.52 16.25 2.17
C LYS A 65 7.98 16.44 2.60
N ASP A 66 8.31 16.13 3.85
CA ASP A 66 9.64 16.21 4.43
C ASP A 66 10.48 14.94 4.19
N ASP A 67 9.92 13.91 3.56
CA ASP A 67 10.64 12.68 3.20
C ASP A 67 11.64 12.97 2.05
N PRO A 68 12.91 12.54 2.16
CA PRO A 68 13.93 12.80 1.14
C PRO A 68 13.59 12.22 -0.24
N TYR A 69 12.69 11.24 -0.31
CA TYR A 69 12.26 10.63 -1.56
C TYR A 69 10.94 11.21 -2.10
N PHE A 70 10.33 12.19 -1.42
CA PHE A 70 9.02 12.74 -1.79
C PHE A 70 8.97 13.21 -3.24
N ASP A 71 9.97 13.97 -3.69
CA ASP A 71 10.00 14.51 -5.05
C ASP A 71 10.14 13.41 -6.12
N TYR A 72 10.92 12.37 -5.84
CA TYR A 72 11.02 11.21 -6.73
C TYR A 72 9.67 10.48 -6.86
N TYR A 73 8.97 10.26 -5.76
CA TYR A 73 7.67 9.57 -5.81
C TYR A 73 6.61 10.37 -6.56
N ARG A 74 6.74 11.71 -6.61
CA ARG A 74 5.86 12.58 -7.42
C ARG A 74 6.07 12.45 -8.93
N THR A 75 7.19 11.89 -9.38
CA THR A 75 7.42 11.66 -10.81
C THR A 75 6.87 10.32 -11.30
N LEU A 76 6.35 9.47 -10.42
CA LEU A 76 5.79 8.17 -10.80
C LEU A 76 4.39 8.33 -11.41
N ASN A 77 4.07 7.56 -12.45
CA ASN A 77 2.74 7.58 -13.07
C ASN A 77 1.62 7.31 -12.05
N TRP A 78 1.85 6.44 -11.07
CA TRP A 78 0.89 6.21 -9.99
C TRP A 78 0.52 7.50 -9.24
N TRP A 79 1.48 8.39 -9.02
CA TRP A 79 1.22 9.70 -8.42
C TRP A 79 0.53 10.64 -9.41
N ILE A 80 1.05 10.72 -10.64
CA ILE A 80 0.59 11.63 -11.69
C ILE A 80 -0.86 11.35 -12.09
N ASP A 81 -1.24 10.09 -12.22
CA ASP A 81 -2.57 9.67 -12.67
C ASP A 81 -3.59 9.63 -11.50
N GLY A 82 -3.10 9.56 -10.26
CA GLY A 82 -3.91 9.41 -9.05
C GLY A 82 -4.22 10.72 -8.29
N HIS A 83 -3.59 11.84 -8.66
CA HIS A 83 -3.80 13.18 -8.08
C HIS A 83 -4.36 14.14 -9.12
#